data_AF-A0A2E0SY51-F1
#
_entry.id   AF-A0A2E0SY51-F1
#
_cell.length_a   1.000
_cell.length_b   1.000
_cell.length_c   1.000
_cell.angle_alpha   90.00
_cell.angle_beta   90.00
_cell.angle_gamma   90.00
#
_symmetry.space_group_name_H-M   'P 1'
#
loop_
_entity.id
_entity.type
_entity.pdbx_description
1 polymer ?
#
loop_
_entity_poly.entity_id
_entity_poly.type
_entity_poly.pdbx_seq_one_letter_code
_entity_poly.pdbx_strand_id
1 'polypeptide(L)'
;MITGEYKGASLGTLAAGLTVAVGLVVGLGVGDDEQSAPASSTVDAAFPDGTIDGPVMRQLPPFDAASDAAEILGTLVLEDACLLLVSLQGSRFPIVWPAGTMWDAEGQAVVLHSDTRVEIGSDIEGTGGYADTEQLVDWLGDEVAALADRCVDGDIDEVAYLENTPDAVQHVMMTHGS
;
A
#
# COMPACT_ATOMS: atom_id res chain seq x y z
N MET A 1 -23.00 -33.64 16.04
CA MET A 1 -24.21 -33.06 16.64
C MET A 1 -24.04 -33.03 18.14
N ILE A 2 -23.73 -31.87 18.70
CA ILE A 2 -23.81 -31.60 20.14
C ILE A 2 -24.60 -30.30 20.25
N THR A 3 -25.88 -30.46 20.57
CA THR A 3 -26.81 -29.41 20.96
C THR A 3 -26.55 -29.07 22.42
N GLY A 4 -26.44 -27.77 22.71
CA GLY A 4 -26.30 -27.25 24.06
C GLY A 4 -26.79 -25.81 24.09
N GLU A 5 -28.10 -25.65 24.20
CA GLU A 5 -28.78 -24.37 24.41
C GLU A 5 -28.47 -23.84 25.81
N TYR A 6 -28.06 -22.57 25.91
CA TYR A 6 -28.10 -21.82 27.17
C TYR A 6 -29.08 -20.66 27.00
N LYS A 7 -30.21 -20.81 27.68
CA LYS A 7 -31.27 -19.83 27.86
C LYS A 7 -31.00 -19.09 29.16
N GLY A 8 -30.93 -17.76 29.13
CA GLY A 8 -30.81 -16.95 30.35
C GLY A 8 -30.72 -15.46 30.07
N ALA A 9 -31.89 -14.81 30.01
CA ALA A 9 -32.05 -13.37 29.86
C ALA A 9 -31.61 -12.61 31.13
N SER A 10 -31.10 -11.38 30.95
CA SER A 10 -31.49 -10.28 31.84
C SER A 10 -31.31 -8.93 31.14
N LEU A 11 -32.43 -8.25 30.92
CA LEU A 11 -32.52 -6.84 30.57
C LEU A 11 -32.08 -6.01 31.78
N GLY A 12 -31.28 -4.98 31.53
CA GLY A 12 -30.83 -4.03 32.53
C GLY A 12 -30.62 -2.65 31.91
N THR A 13 -31.72 -1.99 31.56
CA THR A 13 -31.75 -0.55 31.26
C THR A 13 -31.47 0.22 32.54
N LEU A 14 -30.40 1.03 32.59
CA LEU A 14 -30.28 2.11 33.56
C LEU A 14 -29.92 3.41 32.84
N ALA A 15 -30.77 4.40 33.10
CA ALA A 15 -30.79 5.71 32.51
C ALA A 15 -29.84 6.70 33.23
N ALA A 16 -29.48 7.73 32.48
CA ALA A 16 -29.29 9.14 32.88
C ALA A 16 -28.34 9.47 34.05
N GLY A 17 -27.32 10.27 33.73
CA GLY A 17 -26.50 10.99 34.70
C GLY A 17 -25.63 12.06 34.03
N LEU A 18 -26.25 12.97 33.27
CA LEU A 18 -25.58 14.20 32.80
C LEU A 18 -25.23 15.05 34.03
N THR A 19 -23.96 15.18 34.36
CA THR A 19 -23.49 16.13 35.38
C THR A 19 -22.56 17.13 34.71
N VAL A 20 -23.10 18.30 34.37
CA VAL A 20 -22.33 19.48 33.98
C VAL A 20 -21.81 20.12 35.26
N ALA A 21 -20.50 20.02 35.50
CA ALA A 21 -19.83 20.79 36.54
C ALA A 21 -19.18 22.01 35.90
N VAL A 22 -19.83 23.17 36.06
CA VAL A 22 -19.22 24.48 35.82
C VAL A 22 -18.31 24.79 37.00
N GLY A 23 -17.00 24.60 36.81
CA GLY A 23 -15.95 25.00 37.75
C GLY A 23 -15.24 26.25 37.25
N LEU A 24 -15.70 27.42 37.68
CA LEU A 24 -15.01 28.70 37.50
C LEU A 24 -13.79 28.73 38.43
N VAL A 25 -12.57 28.63 37.87
CA VAL A 25 -11.34 28.84 38.62
C VAL A 25 -10.66 30.10 38.07
N VAL A 26 -10.78 31.21 38.80
CA VAL A 26 -9.99 32.42 38.57
C VAL A 26 -8.71 32.26 39.39
N GLY A 27 -7.63 31.88 38.72
CA GLY A 27 -6.29 31.77 39.29
C GLY A 27 -5.29 32.51 38.40
N LEU A 28 -4.81 33.65 38.89
CA LEU A 28 -3.71 34.43 38.32
C LEU A 28 -2.42 33.60 38.38
N GLY A 29 -1.92 33.19 37.21
CA GLY A 29 -0.63 32.53 37.06
C GLY A 29 -0.05 32.85 35.69
N VAL A 30 1.07 33.56 35.67
CA VAL A 30 1.91 33.80 34.49
C VAL A 30 2.40 32.45 33.97
N GLY A 31 2.07 32.12 32.73
CA GLY A 31 2.58 30.96 32.01
C GLY A 31 2.47 31.22 30.52
N ASP A 32 3.63 31.19 29.86
CA ASP A 32 3.90 31.29 28.43
C ASP A 32 2.81 30.70 27.52
N ASP A 33 2.57 31.39 26.41
CA ASP A 33 2.19 30.79 25.13
C ASP A 33 2.80 29.39 24.98
N GLU A 34 1.96 28.38 24.77
CA GLU A 34 2.04 27.44 23.65
C GLU A 34 1.16 26.26 24.04
N GLN A 35 -0.13 26.35 23.67
CA GLN A 35 -0.98 25.17 23.61
C GLN A 35 -0.40 24.29 22.51
N SER A 36 0.56 23.44 22.89
CA SER A 36 1.09 22.37 22.04
C SER A 36 -0.12 21.61 21.51
N ALA A 37 -0.38 21.79 20.22
CA ALA A 37 -1.23 20.88 19.49
C ALA A 37 -0.75 19.45 19.81
N PRO A 38 -1.65 18.46 19.96
CA PRO A 38 -1.18 17.09 19.82
C PRO A 38 -0.52 17.04 18.45
N ALA A 39 0.81 16.90 18.40
CA ALA A 39 1.50 16.58 17.19
C ALA A 39 0.75 15.36 16.63
N SER A 40 0.11 15.53 15.48
CA SER A 40 -0.33 14.41 14.66
C SER A 40 0.91 13.59 14.43
N SER A 41 1.12 12.62 15.31
CA SER A 41 1.99 11.50 15.08
C SER A 41 1.18 10.64 14.13
N THR A 42 1.03 11.10 12.88
CA THR A 42 0.58 10.24 11.80
C THR A 42 1.73 9.29 11.59
N VAL A 43 1.68 8.24 12.39
CA VAL A 43 2.20 6.91 12.16
C VAL A 43 3.59 6.95 11.52
N ASP A 44 4.60 6.88 12.38
CA ASP A 44 5.77 6.05 12.12
C ASP A 44 5.26 4.60 11.95
N ALA A 45 4.56 4.36 10.84
CA ALA A 45 4.18 3.03 10.41
C ALA A 45 5.50 2.45 9.97
N ALA A 46 6.18 1.78 10.92
CA ALA A 46 7.33 0.97 10.60
C ALA A 46 6.97 0.15 9.36
N PHE A 47 7.69 0.39 8.28
CA PHE A 47 7.47 -0.30 7.02
C PHE A 47 7.47 -1.80 7.28
N PRO A 48 6.54 -2.56 6.69
CA PRO A 48 6.59 -4.01 6.81
C PRO A 48 7.97 -4.49 6.36
N ASP A 49 8.60 -5.34 7.17
CA ASP A 49 9.91 -5.88 6.85
C ASP A 49 9.85 -6.66 5.52
N GLY A 50 10.92 -6.57 4.73
CA GLY A 50 11.11 -7.37 3.51
C GLY A 50 10.51 -6.77 2.23
N THR A 51 10.92 -7.35 1.11
CA THR A 51 10.66 -6.89 -0.26
C THR A 51 9.50 -7.61 -0.95
N ILE A 52 8.85 -8.57 -0.28
CA ILE A 52 7.73 -9.34 -0.83
C ILE A 52 6.58 -9.37 0.18
N ASP A 53 5.36 -9.08 -0.29
CA ASP A 53 4.12 -9.18 0.48
C ASP A 53 2.99 -9.69 -0.42
N GLY A 54 2.63 -10.96 -0.27
CA GLY A 54 1.75 -11.64 -1.23
C GLY A 54 2.34 -11.58 -2.64
N PRO A 55 1.60 -11.07 -3.65
CA PRO A 55 2.11 -10.91 -5.00
C PRO A 55 2.87 -9.59 -5.22
N VAL A 56 2.94 -8.71 -4.22
CA VAL A 56 3.64 -7.43 -4.31
C VAL A 56 5.13 -7.65 -4.10
N MET A 57 5.93 -7.35 -5.13
CA MET A 57 7.36 -7.09 -5.02
C MET A 57 7.56 -5.60 -4.78
N ARG A 58 8.36 -5.20 -3.78
CA ARG A 58 8.60 -3.80 -3.44
C ARG A 58 10.06 -3.50 -3.17
N GLN A 59 10.42 -2.25 -3.39
CA GLN A 59 11.73 -1.73 -3.03
C GLN A 59 11.88 -1.55 -1.51
N LEU A 60 13.12 -1.54 -1.03
CA LEU A 60 13.42 -1.17 0.36
C LEU A 60 13.65 0.35 0.45
N PRO A 61 13.39 0.97 1.62
CA PRO A 61 13.81 2.34 1.88
C PRO A 61 15.35 2.48 1.86
N PRO A 62 15.89 3.70 1.64
CA PRO A 62 15.18 4.97 1.54
C PRO A 62 14.49 5.19 0.18
N PHE A 63 13.55 6.14 0.16
CA PHE A 63 12.94 6.62 -1.06
C PHE A 63 13.94 7.47 -1.85
N ASP A 64 14.47 6.92 -2.95
CA ASP A 64 15.36 7.62 -3.86
C ASP A 64 14.77 7.56 -5.28
N ALA A 65 14.56 8.73 -5.88
CA ALA A 65 14.12 8.85 -7.26
C ALA A 65 15.26 8.51 -8.24
N ALA A 66 14.93 7.89 -9.35
CA ALA A 66 15.88 7.64 -10.42
C ALA A 66 15.97 8.88 -11.32
N SER A 67 17.18 9.34 -11.63
CA SER A 67 17.39 10.58 -12.40
C SER A 67 16.79 10.55 -13.82
N ASP A 68 16.50 9.36 -14.35
CA ASP A 68 16.05 9.11 -15.73
C ASP A 68 14.78 8.24 -15.78
N ALA A 69 13.79 8.53 -14.93
CA ALA A 69 12.54 7.77 -14.91
C ALA A 69 11.71 7.94 -16.20
N ALA A 70 11.22 6.81 -16.71
CA ALA A 70 10.26 6.72 -17.80
C ALA A 70 8.82 6.72 -17.27
N GLU A 71 7.87 6.97 -18.17
CA GLU A 71 6.45 6.79 -17.91
C GLU A 71 6.11 5.30 -17.81
N ILE A 72 5.41 4.93 -16.74
CA ILE A 72 4.83 3.60 -16.53
C ILE A 72 3.32 3.74 -16.69
N LEU A 73 2.77 3.08 -17.72
CA LEU A 73 1.35 3.12 -18.04
C LEU A 73 0.83 1.75 -18.45
N GLY A 74 -0.22 1.29 -17.78
CA GLY A 74 -0.86 0.02 -18.10
C GLY A 74 -1.93 -0.42 -17.12
N THR A 75 -2.55 -1.56 -17.40
CA THR A 75 -3.58 -2.17 -16.55
C THR A 75 -2.96 -3.17 -15.60
N LEU A 76 -3.32 -3.09 -14.32
CA LEU A 76 -2.88 -4.04 -13.30
C LEU A 76 -3.69 -5.34 -13.39
N VAL A 77 -3.02 -6.48 -13.50
CA VAL A 77 -3.66 -7.81 -13.53
C VAL A 77 -3.00 -8.75 -12.54
N LEU A 78 -3.75 -9.74 -12.05
CA LEU A 78 -3.27 -10.79 -11.17
C LEU A 78 -3.53 -12.15 -11.82
N GLU A 79 -2.47 -12.90 -12.13
CA GLU A 79 -2.55 -14.21 -12.77
C GLU A 79 -1.57 -15.18 -12.11
N ASP A 80 -2.04 -16.36 -11.70
CA ASP A 80 -1.19 -17.38 -11.07
C ASP A 80 -0.27 -16.87 -9.94
N ALA A 81 -0.78 -15.89 -9.17
CA ALA A 81 -0.09 -15.16 -8.10
C ALA A 81 0.99 -14.15 -8.54
N CYS A 82 1.12 -13.90 -9.84
CA CYS A 82 1.94 -12.85 -10.42
C CYS A 82 1.12 -11.57 -10.62
N LEU A 83 1.59 -10.49 -9.99
CA LEU A 83 1.05 -9.16 -10.23
C LEU A 83 1.77 -8.55 -11.43
N LEU A 84 1.02 -8.29 -12.50
CA LEU A 84 1.57 -7.87 -13.77
C LEU A 84 0.99 -6.52 -14.19
N LEU A 85 1.81 -5.73 -14.86
CA LEU A 85 1.38 -4.57 -15.63
C LEU A 85 1.22 -4.98 -17.10
N VAL A 86 0.01 -4.83 -17.63
CA VAL A 86 -0.26 -4.98 -19.07
C VAL A 86 -0.18 -3.60 -19.71
N SER A 87 0.86 -3.36 -20.50
CA SER A 87 1.03 -2.11 -21.22
C SER A 87 -0.07 -1.91 -22.28
N LEU A 88 -0.21 -0.69 -22.80
CA LEU A 88 -1.15 -0.37 -23.88
C LEU A 88 -0.93 -1.19 -25.17
N GLN A 89 0.26 -1.76 -25.34
CA GLN A 89 0.63 -2.58 -26.49
C GLN A 89 0.35 -4.08 -26.26
N GLY A 90 -0.11 -4.45 -25.06
CA GLY A 90 -0.40 -5.82 -24.66
C GLY A 90 0.77 -6.59 -24.08
N SER A 91 1.99 -6.01 -24.06
CA SER A 91 3.13 -6.60 -23.35
C SER A 91 2.87 -6.64 -21.84
N ARG A 92 3.35 -7.69 -21.19
CA ARG A 92 3.06 -8.01 -19.79
C ARG A 92 4.36 -8.04 -19.02
N PHE A 93 4.42 -7.34 -17.90
CA PHE A 93 5.63 -7.22 -17.09
C PHE A 93 5.28 -7.47 -15.64
N PRO A 94 6.04 -8.31 -14.90
CA PRO A 94 6.02 -8.25 -13.44
C PRO A 94 6.31 -6.82 -12.99
N ILE A 95 5.68 -6.38 -11.89
CA ILE A 95 5.83 -5.01 -11.40
C ILE A 95 6.43 -4.96 -9.99
N VAL A 96 7.46 -4.14 -9.85
CA VAL A 96 8.06 -3.74 -8.56
C VAL A 96 7.50 -2.39 -8.12
N TRP A 97 7.02 -2.35 -6.89
CA TRP A 97 6.37 -1.19 -6.28
C TRP A 97 7.32 -0.37 -5.39
N PRO A 98 6.97 0.90 -5.11
CA PRO A 98 7.73 1.71 -4.15
C PRO A 98 7.67 1.10 -2.75
N ALA A 99 8.67 1.44 -1.93
CA ALA A 99 8.73 1.02 -0.53
C ALA A 99 7.45 1.39 0.24
N GLY A 100 7.04 0.51 1.14
CA GLY A 100 5.81 0.67 1.92
C GLY A 100 4.52 0.33 1.21
N THR A 101 4.58 -0.11 -0.04
CA THR A 101 3.44 -0.72 -0.72
C THR A 101 3.10 -2.06 -0.07
N MET A 102 1.80 -2.33 0.14
CA MET A 102 1.30 -3.54 0.77
C MET A 102 0.27 -4.26 -0.11
N TRP A 103 0.02 -5.53 0.21
CA TRP A 103 -1.06 -6.30 -0.39
C TRP A 103 -2.26 -6.42 0.56
N ASP A 104 -3.45 -6.03 0.09
CA ASP A 104 -4.72 -6.40 0.72
C ASP A 104 -5.27 -7.66 0.06
N ALA A 105 -5.14 -8.78 0.77
CA ALA A 105 -5.63 -10.07 0.30
C ALA A 105 -7.16 -10.21 0.29
N GLU A 106 -7.90 -9.50 1.15
CA GLU A 106 -9.37 -9.58 1.21
C GLU A 106 -9.97 -8.80 0.04
N GLY A 107 -9.46 -7.59 -0.20
CA GLY A 107 -9.91 -6.73 -1.29
C GLY A 107 -9.25 -7.01 -2.65
N GLN A 108 -8.25 -7.90 -2.69
CA GLN A 108 -7.37 -8.10 -3.85
C GLN A 108 -6.88 -6.77 -4.44
N ALA A 109 -6.17 -6.00 -3.62
CA ALA A 109 -5.72 -4.67 -4.03
C ALA A 109 -4.31 -4.39 -3.53
N VAL A 110 -3.57 -3.62 -4.31
CA VAL A 110 -2.31 -3.01 -3.87
C VAL A 110 -2.65 -1.76 -3.07
N VAL A 111 -2.06 -1.62 -1.89
CA VAL A 111 -2.23 -0.45 -1.03
C VAL A 111 -0.93 0.34 -1.03
N LEU A 112 -0.99 1.55 -1.59
CA LEU A 112 0.16 2.45 -1.68
C LEU A 112 0.44 3.10 -0.31
N HIS A 113 1.62 3.70 -0.17
CA HIS A 113 1.99 4.48 1.01
C HIS A 113 1.00 5.62 1.33
N SER A 114 0.33 6.16 0.31
CA SER A 114 -0.71 7.19 0.46
C SER A 114 -2.07 6.67 0.93
N ASP A 115 -2.17 5.39 1.31
CA ASP A 115 -3.41 4.63 1.54
C ASP A 115 -4.32 4.50 0.30
N THR A 116 -3.83 4.93 -0.87
CA THR A 116 -4.55 4.74 -2.13
C THR A 116 -4.57 3.26 -2.48
N ARG A 117 -5.75 2.77 -2.88
CA ARG A 117 -5.96 1.39 -3.29
C ARG A 117 -5.97 1.28 -4.80
N VAL A 118 -5.14 0.40 -5.33
CA VAL A 118 -5.12 0.00 -6.74
C VAL A 118 -5.75 -1.39 -6.85
N GLU A 119 -6.97 -1.43 -7.34
CA GLU A 119 -7.69 -2.69 -7.55
C GLU A 119 -7.19 -3.39 -8.81
N ILE A 120 -7.26 -4.72 -8.84
CA ILE A 120 -7.01 -5.48 -10.07
C ILE A 120 -7.99 -5.02 -11.16
N GLY A 121 -7.46 -4.78 -12.36
CA GLY A 121 -8.17 -4.21 -13.49
C GLY A 121 -8.09 -2.68 -13.60
N SER A 122 -7.52 -1.99 -12.60
CA SER A 122 -7.27 -0.55 -12.71
C SER A 122 -6.16 -0.25 -13.70
N ASP A 123 -6.28 0.85 -14.43
CA ASP A 123 -5.16 1.45 -15.12
C ASP A 123 -4.34 2.31 -14.14
N ILE A 124 -3.02 2.20 -14.22
CA ILE A 124 -2.10 3.02 -13.45
C ILE A 124 -1.22 3.85 -14.40
N GLU A 125 -0.94 5.07 -13.99
CA GLU A 125 0.06 5.95 -14.60
C GLU A 125 1.04 6.40 -13.51
N GLY A 126 2.33 6.31 -13.79
CA GLY A 126 3.38 6.64 -12.84
C GLY A 126 4.74 6.86 -13.48
N THR A 127 5.75 7.08 -12.63
CA THR A 127 7.16 7.19 -13.03
C THR A 127 7.93 5.95 -12.62
N GLY A 128 8.91 5.55 -13.42
CA GLY A 128 9.66 4.33 -13.16
C GLY A 128 10.58 3.91 -14.30
N GLY A 129 10.61 2.62 -14.61
CA GLY A 129 11.36 2.08 -15.73
C GLY A 129 11.16 0.58 -15.93
N TYR A 130 12.00 0.00 -16.78
CA TYR A 130 12.05 -1.43 -17.05
C TYR A 130 13.49 -1.91 -16.84
N ALA A 131 13.63 -3.03 -16.13
CA ALA A 131 14.92 -3.63 -15.81
C ALA A 131 14.87 -5.14 -16.03
N ASP A 132 16.01 -5.74 -16.38
CA ASP A 132 16.14 -7.20 -16.43
C ASP A 132 16.23 -7.80 -15.02
N THR A 133 16.07 -9.12 -14.93
CA THR A 133 16.12 -9.83 -13.64
C THR A 133 17.49 -9.73 -12.96
N GLU A 134 18.57 -9.57 -13.74
CA GLU A 134 19.94 -9.43 -13.24
C GLU A 134 20.15 -8.10 -12.52
N GLN A 135 19.64 -7.00 -13.07
CA GLN A 135 19.59 -5.70 -12.40
C GLN A 135 18.75 -5.76 -11.12
N LEU A 136 17.65 -6.53 -11.12
CA LEU A 136 16.85 -6.74 -9.92
C LEU A 136 17.59 -7.48 -8.80
N VAL A 137 18.44 -8.46 -9.12
CA VAL A 137 19.28 -9.14 -8.12
C VAL A 137 20.18 -8.11 -7.44
N ASP A 138 20.81 -7.22 -8.21
CA ASP A 138 21.72 -6.21 -7.68
C ASP A 138 21.00 -5.19 -6.77
N TRP A 139 19.73 -4.88 -7.05
CA TRP A 139 18.97 -3.86 -6.31
C TRP A 139 18.19 -4.42 -5.12
N LEU A 140 17.56 -5.58 -5.29
CA LEU A 140 16.51 -6.10 -4.41
C LEU A 140 16.79 -7.50 -3.88
N GLY A 141 17.83 -8.17 -4.40
CA GLY A 141 18.27 -9.49 -3.97
C GLY A 141 17.59 -10.66 -4.68
N ASP A 142 18.15 -11.85 -4.42
CA ASP A 142 17.83 -13.09 -5.15
C ASP A 142 16.36 -13.50 -5.04
N GLU A 143 15.70 -13.23 -3.91
CA GLU A 143 14.33 -13.68 -3.67
C GLU A 143 13.33 -12.96 -4.57
N VAL A 144 13.49 -11.64 -4.74
CA VAL A 144 12.65 -10.82 -5.61
C VAL A 144 12.91 -11.17 -7.06
N ALA A 145 14.17 -11.26 -7.46
CA ALA A 145 14.54 -11.64 -8.82
C ALA A 145 13.98 -13.02 -9.19
N ALA A 146 14.04 -14.00 -8.27
CA ALA A 146 13.46 -15.32 -8.51
C ALA A 146 11.92 -15.28 -8.63
N LEU A 147 11.23 -14.38 -7.92
CA LEU A 147 9.79 -14.19 -8.11
C LEU A 147 9.48 -13.52 -9.44
N ALA A 148 10.23 -12.50 -9.81
CA ALA A 148 10.09 -11.84 -11.11
C ALA A 148 10.31 -12.82 -12.27
N ASP A 149 11.39 -13.60 -12.26
CA ASP A 149 11.72 -14.62 -13.27
C ASP A 149 10.57 -15.64 -13.46
N ARG A 150 9.92 -16.07 -12.37
CA ARG A 150 8.74 -16.95 -12.46
C ARG A 150 7.51 -16.29 -13.06
N CYS A 151 7.44 -14.96 -13.01
CA CYS A 151 6.30 -14.17 -13.44
C CYS A 151 6.49 -13.53 -14.82
N VAL A 152 7.71 -13.53 -15.36
CA VAL A 152 7.99 -13.14 -16.73
C VAL A 152 7.20 -14.04 -17.68
N ASP A 153 6.51 -13.40 -18.64
CA ASP A 153 5.74 -14.08 -19.67
C ASP A 153 6.33 -13.79 -21.05
N GLY A 154 6.59 -14.86 -21.81
CA GLY A 154 7.16 -14.78 -23.15
C GLY A 154 8.68 -14.60 -23.20
N ASP A 155 9.15 -13.92 -24.25
CA ASP A 155 10.58 -13.76 -24.55
C ASP A 155 11.20 -12.47 -23.95
N ILE A 156 10.41 -11.67 -23.24
CA ILE A 156 10.84 -10.38 -22.69
C ILE A 156 11.14 -10.56 -21.20
N ASP A 157 12.42 -10.73 -20.86
CA ASP A 157 12.89 -10.79 -19.47
C ASP A 157 13.03 -9.37 -18.87
N GLU A 158 11.94 -8.62 -18.90
CA GLU A 158 11.88 -7.27 -18.32
C GLU A 158 10.83 -7.21 -17.21
N VAL A 159 11.16 -6.41 -16.21
CA VAL A 159 10.36 -6.14 -15.04
C VAL A 159 10.10 -4.65 -14.99
N ALA A 160 8.83 -4.26 -14.94
CA ALA A 160 8.47 -2.87 -14.69
C ALA A 160 8.79 -2.54 -13.23
N TYR A 161 9.32 -1.35 -12.98
CA TYR A 161 9.45 -0.83 -11.63
C TYR A 161 8.92 0.59 -11.58
N LEU A 162 8.25 0.95 -10.50
CA LEU A 162 7.92 2.34 -10.18
C LEU A 162 9.08 2.99 -9.43
N GLU A 163 9.27 4.30 -9.54
CA GLU A 163 10.26 5.01 -8.73
C GLU A 163 10.04 4.76 -7.25
N ASN A 164 11.12 4.74 -6.47
CA ASN A 164 10.99 4.57 -5.03
C ASN A 164 10.62 5.90 -4.37
N THR A 165 9.44 6.43 -4.66
CA THR A 165 8.88 7.62 -4.00
C THR A 165 7.42 7.40 -3.60
N PRO A 166 6.89 8.12 -2.59
CA PRO A 166 5.50 8.00 -2.18
C PRO A 166 4.47 8.37 -3.25
N ASP A 167 4.88 9.13 -4.26
CA ASP A 167 4.07 9.71 -5.33
C ASP A 167 4.37 9.11 -6.73
N ALA A 168 5.13 8.02 -6.78
CA ALA A 168 5.49 7.37 -8.04
C ALA A 168 4.28 6.92 -8.88
N VAL A 169 3.16 6.58 -8.22
CA VAL A 169 1.86 6.39 -8.90
C VAL A 169 1.10 7.71 -8.86
N GLN A 170 0.92 8.31 -10.04
CA GLN A 170 0.33 9.64 -10.18
C GLN A 170 -1.18 9.57 -10.43
N HIS A 171 -1.61 8.56 -11.20
CA HIS A 171 -3.03 8.33 -11.50
C HIS A 171 -3.39 6.85 -11.38
N VAL A 172 -4.57 6.61 -10.80
CA VAL A 172 -5.25 5.31 -10.77
C VAL A 172 -6.64 5.54 -11.38
N MET A 173 -6.93 4.84 -12.46
CA MET A 173 -8.17 4.99 -13.21
C MET A 173 -8.91 3.66 -13.21
N MET A 174 -10.16 3.67 -12.73
CA MET A 174 -10.98 2.46 -12.79
C MET A 174 -11.43 2.22 -14.22
N THR A 175 -11.16 1.01 -14.73
CA THR A 175 -11.76 0.57 -16.00
C THR A 175 -13.24 0.25 -15.74
N HIS A 176 -14.12 1.15 -16.16
CA HIS A 176 -15.55 0.82 -16.22
C HIS A 176 -15.72 -0.17 -17.38
N GLY A 177 -15.83 -1.47 -17.05
CA GLY A 177 -16.06 -2.53 -18.02
C GLY A 177 -17.14 -2.13 -19.03
N SER A 178 -16.77 -2.13 -20.31
CA SER A 178 -17.69 -1.90 -21.43
C SER A 178 -18.44 -3.18 -21.81
#